data_AF-A0A0N0DS77-F1
#
_entry.id   AF-A0A0N0DS77-F1
#
_cell.length_a   1.000
_cell.length_b   1.000
_cell.length_c   1.000
_cell.angle_alpha   90.00
_cell.angle_beta   90.00
_cell.angle_gamma   90.00
#
_symmetry.space_group_name_H-M   'P 1'
#
loop_
_entity.id
_entity.type
_entity.pdbx_description
1 polymer ?
#
loop_
_entity_poly.entity_id
_entity_poly.type
_entity_poly.pdbx_seq_one_letter_code
_entity_poly.pdbx_strand_id
1 'polypeptide(L)'
;MSAVPQYYHAHQVDATIQHQKAYQRQTAVNENMHRPSRKHVNSSGHIRYSKKVGLGFKTPATALNGKYIDRKCPFTSNVVIRGRILRGIVHSTKMHRTIVIRRNYLHFIKKYQRYQKRHKSLAVHCSPAFDPKQGDQVVIGQCRPLSKTVRYNVLEVVSKTSADKMGKKFAKN
;
A
#
# COMPACT_ATOMS: atom_id res chain seq x y z
N MET A 1 2.98 -42.99 -32.13
CA MET A 1 3.87 -42.47 -31.07
C MET A 1 3.02 -41.68 -30.09
N SER A 2 2.81 -42.23 -28.90
CA SER A 2 2.02 -41.58 -27.84
C SER A 2 2.71 -40.28 -27.41
N ALA A 3 1.97 -39.16 -27.43
CA ALA A 3 2.47 -37.90 -26.92
C ALA A 3 2.86 -38.09 -25.45
N VAL A 4 4.13 -37.84 -25.13
CA VAL A 4 4.62 -37.83 -23.75
C VAL A 4 3.73 -36.88 -22.95
N PRO A 5 3.16 -37.29 -21.80
CA PRO A 5 2.41 -36.35 -20.96
C PRO A 5 3.35 -35.20 -20.61
N GLN A 6 3.05 -34.00 -21.12
CA GLN A 6 3.76 -32.80 -20.70
C GLN A 6 3.48 -32.59 -19.21
N TYR A 7 4.43 -32.97 -18.36
CA TYR A 7 4.41 -32.61 -16.96
C TYR A 7 4.59 -31.09 -16.89
N TYR A 8 3.49 -30.37 -16.65
CA TYR A 8 3.52 -28.94 -16.48
C TYR A 8 4.46 -28.58 -15.32
N HIS A 9 5.46 -27.74 -15.58
CA HIS A 9 6.28 -27.18 -14.51
C HIS A 9 5.38 -26.39 -13.57
N ALA A 10 5.12 -26.93 -12.38
CA ALA A 10 4.51 -26.17 -11.30
C ALA A 10 5.39 -24.95 -11.01
N HIS A 11 4.77 -23.77 -10.88
CA HIS A 11 5.48 -22.57 -10.48
C HIS A 11 6.19 -22.84 -9.14
N GLN A 12 7.50 -22.55 -9.09
CA GLN A 12 8.30 -22.74 -7.87
C GLN A 12 7.86 -21.76 -6.78
N VAL A 13 8.02 -22.19 -5.52
CA VAL A 13 7.70 -21.37 -4.35
C VAL A 13 8.71 -20.21 -4.24
N ASP A 14 8.22 -18.98 -4.25
CA ASP A 14 9.06 -17.80 -4.02
C ASP A 14 9.34 -17.62 -2.52
N ALA A 15 10.54 -18.02 -2.10
CA ALA A 15 11.00 -17.96 -0.71
C ALA A 15 11.03 -16.53 -0.14
N THR A 16 11.08 -15.49 -0.99
CA THR A 16 11.06 -14.09 -0.52
C THR A 16 9.68 -13.66 -0.01
N ILE A 17 8.62 -14.33 -0.47
CA ILE A 17 7.23 -14.05 -0.11
C ILE A 17 6.76 -14.99 0.98
N GLN A 18 7.10 -16.28 0.85
CA GLN A 18 6.66 -17.36 1.74
C GLN A 18 7.57 -17.49 2.97
N HIS A 19 7.57 -16.47 3.82
CA HIS A 19 8.44 -16.39 5.00
C HIS A 19 7.71 -16.76 6.31
N GLN A 20 6.42 -17.13 6.26
CA GLN A 20 5.64 -17.49 7.45
C GLN A 20 5.23 -18.96 7.41
N LYS A 21 4.75 -19.48 8.55
CA LYS A 21 4.36 -20.89 8.71
C LYS A 21 3.24 -21.32 7.75
N ALA A 22 2.26 -20.46 7.51
CA ALA A 22 1.19 -20.73 6.56
C ALA A 22 1.56 -20.19 5.18
N TYR A 23 1.13 -20.84 4.10
CA TYR A 23 1.32 -20.32 2.76
C TYR A 23 0.51 -19.03 2.52
N GLN A 24 1.20 -17.95 2.15
CA GLN A 24 0.60 -16.69 1.73
C GLN A 24 0.07 -16.82 0.30
N ARG A 25 -1.22 -16.56 0.09
CA ARG A 25 -1.86 -16.48 -1.24
C ARG A 25 -2.88 -15.36 -1.31
N GLN A 26 -3.20 -14.90 -2.52
CA GLN A 26 -4.33 -13.99 -2.72
C GLN A 26 -5.66 -14.75 -2.69
N THR A 27 -6.66 -14.23 -1.99
CA THR A 27 -7.97 -14.91 -1.87
C THR A 27 -8.85 -14.75 -3.11
N ALA A 28 -8.59 -13.73 -3.92
CA ALA A 28 -9.40 -13.39 -5.10
C ALA A 28 -8.96 -14.13 -6.38
N VAL A 29 -7.85 -14.88 -6.33
CA VAL A 29 -7.23 -15.52 -7.48
C VAL A 29 -6.84 -16.94 -7.12
N ASN A 30 -7.02 -17.86 -8.06
CA ASN A 30 -6.41 -19.18 -8.03
C ASN A 30 -5.13 -19.15 -8.88
N GLU A 31 -3.96 -19.27 -8.23
CA GLU A 31 -2.64 -19.22 -8.87
C GLU A 31 -2.37 -20.47 -9.73
N ASN A 32 -3.04 -21.59 -9.43
CA ASN A 32 -2.88 -22.87 -10.13
C ASN A 32 -3.82 -22.99 -11.35
N MET A 33 -4.37 -21.88 -11.84
CA MET A 33 -5.24 -21.89 -13.00
C MET A 33 -4.42 -22.15 -14.27
N HIS A 34 -4.63 -23.32 -14.88
CA HIS A 34 -3.84 -23.79 -16.03
C HIS A 34 -3.92 -22.88 -17.27
N ARG A 35 -5.07 -22.25 -17.50
CA ARG A 35 -5.29 -21.37 -18.66
C ARG A 35 -5.80 -20.01 -18.18
N PRO A 36 -4.92 -19.14 -17.67
CA PRO A 36 -5.35 -17.84 -17.17
C PRO A 36 -5.68 -16.89 -18.32
N SER A 37 -6.78 -16.14 -18.17
CA SER A 37 -7.09 -15.04 -19.09
C SER A 37 -6.02 -13.96 -19.00
N ARG A 38 -5.54 -13.48 -20.15
CA ARG A 38 -4.52 -12.40 -20.23
C ARG A 38 -4.91 -11.15 -19.43
N LYS A 39 -6.20 -10.91 -19.22
CA LYS A 39 -6.71 -9.77 -18.42
C LYS A 39 -6.36 -9.86 -16.93
N HIS A 40 -6.12 -11.06 -16.40
CA HIS A 40 -5.83 -11.33 -14.99
C HIS A 40 -4.35 -11.64 -14.74
N VAL A 41 -3.54 -11.58 -15.80
CA VAL A 41 -2.10 -11.82 -15.76
C VAL A 41 -1.40 -10.47 -15.82
N ASN A 42 -0.45 -10.25 -14.91
CA ASN A 42 0.35 -9.02 -14.91
C ASN A 42 1.39 -9.03 -16.04
N SER A 43 2.13 -7.93 -16.21
CA SER A 43 3.17 -7.83 -17.25
C SER A 43 4.27 -8.89 -17.12
N SER A 44 4.47 -9.44 -15.92
CA SER A 44 5.46 -10.50 -15.63
C SER A 44 4.94 -11.92 -15.86
N GLY A 45 3.71 -12.09 -16.34
CA GLY A 45 3.13 -13.41 -16.61
C GLY A 45 2.53 -14.13 -15.38
N HIS A 46 2.42 -13.47 -14.23
CA HIS A 46 1.81 -14.03 -13.02
C HIS A 46 0.35 -13.60 -12.87
N ILE A 47 -0.50 -14.53 -12.44
CA ILE A 47 -1.91 -14.24 -12.15
C ILE A 47 -1.96 -13.37 -10.89
N ARG A 48 -2.52 -12.16 -10.98
CA ARG A 48 -2.53 -11.22 -9.86
C ARG A 48 -3.81 -10.42 -9.79
N TYR A 49 -4.40 -10.39 -8.60
CA TYR A 49 -5.50 -9.50 -8.29
C TYR A 49 -4.99 -8.10 -7.96
N SER A 50 -5.53 -7.14 -8.69
CA SER A 50 -5.47 -5.72 -8.36
C SER A 50 -6.83 -5.09 -8.62
N LYS A 51 -7.17 -4.07 -7.85
CA LYS A 51 -8.42 -3.32 -8.02
C LYS A 51 -8.17 -1.83 -7.99
N LYS A 52 -9.05 -1.11 -8.69
CA LYS A 52 -9.17 0.34 -8.58
C LYS A 52 -9.87 0.66 -7.26
N VAL A 53 -9.25 1.49 -6.43
CA VAL A 53 -9.78 1.86 -5.11
C VAL A 53 -10.94 2.87 -5.23
N GLY A 54 -11.02 3.58 -6.36
CA GLY A 54 -11.99 4.66 -6.58
C GLY A 54 -11.46 6.01 -6.09
N LEU A 55 -12.35 7.02 -6.07
CA LEU A 55 -12.06 8.38 -5.56
C LEU A 55 -10.88 9.09 -6.26
N GLY A 56 -10.57 8.71 -7.51
CA GLY A 56 -9.51 9.31 -8.31
C GLY A 56 -8.08 8.85 -7.98
N PHE A 57 -7.89 7.96 -7.00
CA PHE A 57 -6.55 7.46 -6.67
C PHE A 57 -6.04 6.47 -7.71
N LYS A 58 -4.79 6.68 -8.15
CA LYS A 58 -4.10 5.78 -9.07
C LYS A 58 -3.64 4.52 -8.34
N THR A 59 -3.81 3.37 -8.97
CA THR A 59 -3.23 2.11 -8.49
C THR A 59 -1.71 2.14 -8.70
N PRO A 60 -0.88 1.93 -7.66
CA PRO A 60 0.56 1.98 -7.82
C PRO A 60 1.06 0.83 -8.70
N ALA A 61 2.11 1.07 -9.50
CA ALA A 61 2.69 0.05 -10.37
C ALA A 61 3.17 -1.18 -9.59
N THR A 62 3.65 -0.98 -8.36
CA THR A 62 4.01 -2.05 -7.42
C THR A 62 2.81 -2.91 -7.02
N ALA A 63 1.58 -2.37 -6.97
CA ALA A 63 0.39 -3.19 -6.75
C ALA A 63 0.00 -4.01 -7.98
N LEU A 64 0.19 -3.47 -9.19
CA LEU A 64 -0.11 -4.18 -10.44
C LEU A 64 0.87 -5.31 -10.73
N ASN A 65 2.17 -5.05 -10.58
CA ASN A 65 3.23 -5.96 -11.03
C ASN A 65 4.06 -6.56 -9.88
N GLY A 66 3.97 -6.01 -8.67
CA GLY A 66 4.76 -6.51 -7.53
C GLY A 66 4.31 -7.90 -7.09
N LYS A 67 5.19 -8.61 -6.39
CA LYS A 67 4.92 -9.99 -5.95
C LYS A 67 4.37 -10.10 -4.52
N TYR A 68 4.40 -9.02 -3.74
CA TYR A 68 3.99 -9.06 -2.33
C TYR A 68 2.54 -9.54 -2.14
N ILE A 69 2.30 -10.18 -0.99
CA ILE A 69 0.98 -10.62 -0.53
C ILE A 69 0.63 -9.92 0.78
N ASP A 70 -0.46 -9.17 0.74
CA ASP A 70 -1.00 -8.45 1.90
C ASP A 70 -2.53 -8.45 1.87
N ARG A 71 -3.14 -9.01 2.93
CA ARG A 71 -4.60 -9.10 3.10
C ARG A 71 -5.25 -7.79 3.56
N LYS A 72 -4.44 -6.80 3.95
CA LYS A 72 -4.90 -5.48 4.41
C LYS A 72 -4.66 -4.38 3.38
N CYS A 73 -4.05 -4.67 2.24
CA CYS A 73 -3.76 -3.71 1.18
C CYS A 73 -5.04 -3.20 0.49
N PRO A 74 -5.23 -1.88 0.28
CA PRO A 74 -6.44 -1.39 -0.36
C PRO A 74 -6.51 -1.73 -1.87
N PHE A 75 -5.37 -2.03 -2.51
CA PHE A 75 -5.28 -2.30 -3.96
C PHE A 75 -5.36 -3.77 -4.33
N THR A 76 -4.82 -4.67 -3.50
CA THR A 76 -4.63 -6.10 -3.85
C THR A 76 -5.39 -7.04 -2.94
N SER A 77 -6.31 -6.51 -2.12
CA SER A 77 -7.08 -7.29 -1.16
C SER A 77 -8.53 -6.80 -1.01
N ASN A 78 -9.29 -7.46 -0.15
CA ASN A 78 -10.70 -7.15 0.11
C ASN A 78 -10.92 -6.00 1.13
N VAL A 79 -10.06 -4.98 1.13
CA VAL A 79 -10.26 -3.77 1.94
C VAL A 79 -10.90 -2.68 1.09
N VAL A 80 -12.05 -2.16 1.52
CA VAL A 80 -12.74 -1.06 0.85
C VAL A 80 -12.48 0.23 1.62
N ILE A 81 -12.18 1.29 0.87
CA ILE A 81 -11.94 2.63 1.38
C ILE A 81 -13.24 3.42 1.30
N ARG A 82 -13.62 4.06 2.41
CA ARG A 82 -14.88 4.78 2.54
C ARG A 82 -14.79 5.89 3.59
N GLY A 83 -15.61 6.92 3.45
CA GLY A 83 -15.69 8.00 4.43
C GLY A 83 -14.53 8.98 4.29
N ARG A 84 -13.82 9.24 5.40
CA ARG A 84 -12.87 10.35 5.47
C ARG A 84 -11.55 10.03 4.77
N ILE A 85 -11.10 10.95 3.93
CA ILE A 85 -9.73 11.01 3.41
C ILE A 85 -8.99 12.10 4.18
N LEU A 86 -7.85 11.75 4.78
CA LEU A 86 -7.05 12.67 5.59
C LEU A 86 -5.63 12.76 5.05
N ARG A 87 -4.98 13.89 5.31
CA ARG A 87 -3.54 14.07 5.09
C ARG A 87 -2.81 14.16 6.43
N GLY A 88 -1.59 13.65 6.47
CA GLY A 88 -0.72 13.75 7.64
C GLY A 88 0.73 13.49 7.29
N ILE A 89 1.61 13.76 8.24
CA ILE A 89 3.05 13.53 8.11
C ILE A 89 3.38 12.20 8.78
N VAL A 90 4.23 11.39 8.16
CA VAL A 90 4.71 10.13 8.73
C VAL A 90 5.59 10.44 9.94
N HIS A 91 5.17 9.98 11.11
CA HIS A 91 5.88 10.20 12.36
C HIS A 91 6.79 9.03 12.73
N SER A 92 6.32 7.79 12.54
CA SER A 92 7.10 6.58 12.83
C SER A 92 6.72 5.43 11.90
N THR A 93 7.72 4.67 11.48
CA THR A 93 7.62 3.50 10.59
C THR A 93 8.16 2.22 11.24
N LYS A 94 8.36 2.22 12.56
CA LYS A 94 8.99 1.09 13.28
C LYS A 94 8.14 -0.19 13.30
N MET A 95 6.83 -0.08 13.09
CA MET A 95 5.92 -1.24 13.12
C MET A 95 5.87 -1.92 11.76
N HIS A 96 5.73 -3.25 11.76
CA HIS A 96 5.58 -4.01 10.53
C HIS A 96 4.29 -3.64 9.78
N ARG A 97 4.44 -3.15 8.54
CA ARG A 97 3.35 -2.77 7.61
C ARG A 97 2.32 -1.79 8.19
N THR A 98 2.68 -1.06 9.24
CA THR A 98 1.83 -0.06 9.87
C THR A 98 2.68 1.15 10.19
N ILE A 99 2.18 2.33 9.88
CA ILE A 99 2.85 3.59 10.17
C ILE A 99 2.00 4.40 11.14
N VAL A 100 2.67 5.23 11.95
CA VAL A 100 2.02 6.25 12.76
C VAL A 100 2.17 7.57 12.04
N ILE A 101 1.05 8.21 11.71
CA ILE A 101 1.04 9.56 11.15
C ILE A 101 0.72 10.56 12.24
N ARG A 102 1.21 11.78 12.09
CA ARG A 102 0.89 12.93 12.93
C ARG A 102 0.18 13.99 12.09
N ARG A 103 -0.94 14.48 12.61
CA ARG A 103 -1.70 15.60 12.04
C ARG A 103 -1.59 16.78 12.99
N ASN A 104 -0.79 17.76 12.61
CA ASN A 104 -0.71 19.04 13.32
C ASN A 104 -1.84 19.95 12.83
N TYR A 105 -2.53 20.61 13.75
CA TYR A 105 -3.58 21.58 13.43
C TYR A 105 -3.62 22.68 14.48
N LEU A 106 -4.18 23.82 14.11
CA LEU A 106 -4.37 24.95 15.00
C LEU A 106 -5.77 24.88 15.62
N HIS A 107 -5.85 24.97 16.94
CA HIS A 107 -7.10 25.07 17.67
C HIS A 107 -7.33 26.53 18.06
N PHE A 108 -8.45 27.10 17.61
CA PHE A 108 -8.81 28.49 17.90
C PHE A 108 -9.41 28.61 19.30
N ILE A 109 -8.93 29.55 20.11
CA ILE A 109 -9.46 29.85 21.44
C ILE A 109 -10.31 31.12 21.35
N LYS A 110 -11.64 30.97 21.38
CA LYS A 110 -12.60 32.06 21.15
C LYS A 110 -12.40 33.27 22.08
N LYS A 111 -12.15 33.04 23.38
CA LYS A 111 -11.94 34.11 24.38
C LYS A 111 -10.76 35.01 24.07
N TYR A 112 -9.65 34.44 23.59
CA TYR A 112 -8.39 35.17 23.38
C TYR A 112 -8.14 35.50 21.91
N GLN A 113 -9.00 35.07 20.99
CA GLN A 113 -8.86 35.22 19.54
C GLN A 113 -7.48 34.76 19.01
N ARG A 114 -6.88 33.77 19.67
CA ARG A 114 -5.55 33.23 19.34
C ARG A 114 -5.64 31.73 19.01
N TYR A 115 -4.66 31.25 18.25
CA TYR A 115 -4.52 29.84 17.92
C TYR A 115 -3.51 29.14 18.83
N GLN A 116 -3.83 27.92 19.24
CA GLN A 116 -2.91 27.01 19.92
C GLN A 116 -2.55 25.84 19.00
N LYS A 117 -1.25 25.51 18.90
CA LYS A 117 -0.79 24.33 18.17
C LYS A 117 -1.23 23.05 18.88
N ARG A 118 -1.97 22.18 18.19
CA ARG A 118 -2.36 20.85 18.66
C ARG A 118 -1.96 19.79 17.64
N HIS A 119 -1.94 18.54 18.07
CA HIS A 119 -1.71 17.42 17.17
C HIS A 119 -2.48 16.18 17.60
N LYS A 120 -2.75 15.31 16.63
CA LYS A 120 -3.26 13.95 16.88
C LYS A 120 -2.42 12.96 16.09
N SER A 121 -2.06 11.85 16.72
CA SER A 121 -1.43 10.71 16.06
C SER A 121 -2.49 9.68 15.67
N LEU A 122 -2.27 9.01 14.54
CA LEU A 122 -3.15 7.95 14.05
C LEU A 122 -2.30 6.78 13.56
N ALA A 123 -2.69 5.56 13.92
CA ALA A 123 -2.12 4.34 13.37
C ALA A 123 -2.81 4.00 12.05
N VAL A 124 -2.00 3.74 11.01
CA VAL A 124 -2.46 3.56 9.63
C VAL A 124 -1.77 2.34 9.04
N HIS A 125 -2.53 1.44 8.43
CA HIS A 125 -1.94 0.34 7.66
C HIS A 125 -1.21 0.89 6.46
N CYS A 126 0.00 0.41 6.21
CA CYS A 126 0.76 0.74 5.01
C CYS A 126 0.94 -0.51 4.17
N SER A 127 0.35 -0.51 2.97
CA SER A 127 0.57 -1.57 2.01
C SER A 127 2.06 -1.62 1.62
N PRO A 128 2.66 -2.81 1.43
CA PRO A 128 4.03 -2.95 0.90
C PRO A 128 4.22 -2.32 -0.50
N ALA A 129 3.13 -1.91 -1.15
CA ALA A 129 3.20 -1.10 -2.38
C ALA A 129 3.95 0.22 -2.20
N PHE A 130 3.96 0.74 -0.97
CA PHE A 130 4.58 2.01 -0.60
C PHE A 130 5.66 1.78 0.44
N ASP A 131 6.72 2.58 0.35
CA ASP A 131 7.79 2.64 1.34
C ASP A 131 7.98 4.09 1.83
N PRO A 132 7.04 4.62 2.65
CA PRO A 132 7.13 5.98 3.16
C PRO A 132 8.20 6.10 4.24
N LYS A 133 8.93 7.22 4.24
CA LYS A 133 9.93 7.55 5.27
C LYS A 133 9.37 8.56 6.27
N GLN A 134 10.03 8.68 7.42
CA GLN A 134 9.65 9.69 8.41
C GLN A 134 9.75 11.09 7.79
N GLY A 135 8.75 11.92 8.03
CA GLY A 135 8.65 13.26 7.45
C GLY A 135 7.93 13.33 6.09
N ASP A 136 7.67 12.21 5.43
CA ASP A 136 6.89 12.21 4.19
C ASP A 136 5.43 12.58 4.46
N GLN A 137 4.80 13.25 3.49
CA GLN A 137 3.38 13.56 3.55
C GLN A 137 2.60 12.43 2.88
N VAL A 138 1.57 11.92 3.56
CA VAL A 138 0.76 10.80 3.06
C VAL A 138 -0.72 11.15 3.04
N VAL A 139 -1.43 10.62 2.04
CA VAL A 139 -2.89 10.61 1.97
C VAL A 139 -3.37 9.26 2.47
N ILE A 140 -4.28 9.30 3.44
CA ILE A 140 -4.84 8.11 4.07
C ILE A 140 -6.36 8.10 3.88
N GLY A 141 -6.91 6.89 3.72
CA GLY A 141 -8.34 6.65 3.58
C GLY A 141 -8.88 5.85 4.76
N GLN A 142 -10.07 6.23 5.24
CA GLN A 142 -10.78 5.45 6.24
C GLN A 142 -11.23 4.10 5.65
N CYS A 143 -11.20 3.06 6.49
CA CYS A 143 -11.59 1.70 6.14
C CYS A 143 -12.38 1.05 7.29
N ARG A 144 -12.82 -0.20 7.10
CA ARG A 144 -13.28 -1.01 8.23
C ARG A 144 -12.15 -1.21 9.25
N PRO A 145 -12.43 -1.44 10.54
CA PRO A 145 -11.38 -1.74 11.51
C PRO A 145 -10.51 -2.92 11.05
N LEU A 146 -9.18 -2.72 10.99
CA LEU A 146 -8.19 -3.73 10.59
C LEU A 146 -7.38 -4.27 11.78
N SER A 147 -7.37 -3.52 12.87
CA SER A 147 -6.82 -3.89 14.18
C SER A 147 -7.49 -3.07 15.27
N LYS A 148 -7.06 -3.23 16.53
CA LYS A 148 -7.54 -2.43 17.67
C LYS A 148 -7.46 -0.92 17.41
N THR A 149 -6.36 -0.46 16.79
CA THR A 149 -6.08 0.96 16.56
C THR A 149 -6.20 1.36 15.09
N VAL A 150 -5.95 0.45 14.15
CA VAL A 150 -5.87 0.75 12.73
C VAL A 150 -7.26 0.74 12.09
N ARG A 151 -7.72 1.93 11.71
CA ARG A 151 -8.99 2.18 10.98
C ARG A 151 -8.77 2.96 9.68
N TYR A 152 -7.52 3.19 9.32
CA TYR A 152 -7.11 3.93 8.13
C TYR A 152 -6.04 3.15 7.37
N ASN A 153 -5.96 3.39 6.06
CA ASN A 153 -4.98 2.79 5.16
C ASN A 153 -4.30 3.87 4.31
N VAL A 154 -3.03 3.68 3.97
CA VAL A 154 -2.31 4.58 3.07
C VAL A 154 -2.82 4.39 1.63
N LEU A 155 -3.15 5.51 0.97
CA LEU A 155 -3.60 5.53 -0.42
C LEU A 155 -2.52 6.08 -1.36
N GLU A 156 -1.77 7.06 -0.90
CA GLU A 156 -0.77 7.76 -1.70
C GLU A 156 0.31 8.36 -0.79
N VAL A 157 1.56 8.26 -1.24
CA VAL A 157 2.67 8.99 -0.64
C VAL A 157 2.92 10.21 -1.51
N VAL A 158 2.66 11.40 -0.95
CA VAL A 158 2.85 12.66 -1.64
C VAL A 158 4.33 12.99 -1.62
N SER A 159 5.02 12.65 -2.71
CA SER A 159 6.34 13.19 -2.95
C SER A 159 6.17 14.63 -3.46
N LYS A 160 6.85 15.59 -2.83
CA LYS A 160 7.14 16.86 -3.52
C LYS A 160 7.92 16.50 -4.77
N THR A 161 7.55 17.10 -5.90
CA THR A 161 7.98 16.78 -7.26
C THR A 161 9.40 16.23 -7.29
N SER A 162 9.60 15.04 -7.88
CA SER A 162 10.94 14.44 -8.03
C SER A 162 11.95 15.42 -8.64
N ALA A 163 11.46 16.32 -9.50
CA ALA A 163 12.19 17.45 -10.06
C ALA A 163 12.77 18.40 -9.00
N ASP A 164 12.05 18.71 -7.92
CA ASP A 164 12.49 19.65 -6.88
C ASP A 164 13.69 19.13 -6.08
N LYS A 165 13.82 17.79 -5.96
CA LYS A 165 14.93 17.14 -5.25
C LYS A 165 16.11 16.82 -6.15
N MET A 166 15.89 16.55 -7.44
CA MET A 166 16.96 16.18 -8.38
C MET A 166 17.63 17.40 -9.04
N GLY A 167 16.87 18.45 -9.38
CA GLY A 167 17.40 19.62 -10.08
C GLY A 167 18.38 20.49 -9.28
N LYS A 168 18.43 20.33 -7.94
CA LYS A 168 19.30 21.11 -7.04
C LYS A 168 20.49 20.33 -6.47
N LYS A 169 20.72 19.08 -6.90
CA LYS A 169 21.74 18.18 -6.32
C LYS A 169 22.85 17.82 -7.30
N PHE A 170 23.34 18.77 -8.07
CA PHE A 170 24.69 18.64 -8.61
C PHE A 170 25.65 18.93 -7.46
N ALA A 171 26.15 17.87 -6.82
CA ALA A 171 27.24 18.02 -5.85
C ALA A 171 28.43 18.61 -6.60
N LYS A 172 28.97 19.74 -6.11
CA LYS A 172 30.26 20.25 -6.59
C LYS A 172 31.32 19.27 -6.11
N ASN A 173 32.18 18.82 -7.02
CA ASN A 173 33.31 17.94 -6.74
C ASN A 173 34.22 18.51 -5.65
#